data_AF-A0A2M7FBI6-F1
#
_entry.id   AF-A0A2M7FBI6-F1
#
_cell.length_a   1.000
_cell.length_b   1.000
_cell.length_c   1.000
_cell.angle_alpha   90.00
_cell.angle_beta   90.00
_cell.angle_gamma   90.00
#
_symmetry.space_group_name_H-M   'P 1'
#
loop_
_entity.id
_entity.type
_entity.pdbx_description
1 polymer ?
#
loop_
_entity_poly.entity_id
_entity_poly.type
_entity_poly.pdbx_seq_one_letter_code
_entity_poly.pdbx_strand_id
1 'polypeptide(L)'
;MVVGGGNVAYDVARTALRQRGVDSVSLVCVEAREQMLADKVEIDEGEEEGVVRLVSFGPQRIHAGLGGIVESMTFKKVISVFDSEGKFNPRYDESETMTLKADTVIFSVGQAYDLAFIEESGLEVEKSPRGMIKVAADGLSTSLTKLFVAGDLAYGPKLIIDAVASGKKAARKIHEMITGTALKTGIMENHLELADNVVPQYERYEKIPRRTVPAFDPAERVRVPTSPVEKGFDAELAEKQGGRCLNCAVNTIFNGDRCILCGGCADVCPEHCLRLVSLEHIRGDSNLEKLYEMRYGTADPQGGSAIIKDEDRCIRCGLCAKRCPVNAITMERFVFKEEVECE
;
A
#
# COMPACT_ATOMS: atom_id res chain seq x y z
N MET A 1 10.11 8.71 26.62
CA MET A 1 10.67 9.29 25.38
C MET A 1 10.87 8.21 24.34
N VAL A 2 10.49 8.47 23.09
CA VAL A 2 10.64 7.53 21.97
C VAL A 2 11.58 8.14 20.93
N VAL A 3 12.52 7.35 20.41
CA VAL A 3 13.47 7.77 19.38
C VAL A 3 13.22 6.99 18.09
N GLY A 4 12.78 7.68 17.05
CA GLY A 4 12.42 7.10 15.74
C GLY A 4 11.33 7.90 15.03
N GLY A 5 11.21 7.77 13.70
CA GLY A 5 10.31 8.58 12.87
C GLY A 5 9.33 7.81 11.96
N GLY A 6 9.26 6.48 12.08
CA GLY A 6 8.36 5.62 11.29
C GLY A 6 7.07 5.21 12.02
N ASN A 7 6.22 4.42 11.36
CA ASN A 7 4.94 3.94 11.93
C ASN A 7 5.13 3.27 13.29
N VAL A 8 6.12 2.39 13.43
CA VAL A 8 6.44 1.72 14.71
C VAL A 8 6.77 2.71 15.82
N ALA A 9 7.39 3.87 15.50
CA ALA A 9 7.67 4.88 16.51
C ALA A 9 6.39 5.52 17.06
N TYR A 10 5.39 5.72 16.21
CA TYR A 10 4.06 6.19 16.62
C TYR A 10 3.29 5.12 17.38
N ASP A 11 3.34 3.86 16.94
CA ASP A 11 2.73 2.74 17.68
C ASP A 11 3.27 2.69 19.12
N VAL A 12 4.60 2.76 19.27
CA VAL A 12 5.27 2.77 20.57
C VAL A 12 4.90 4.02 21.35
N ALA A 13 4.91 5.21 20.74
CA ALA A 13 4.62 6.46 21.42
C ALA A 13 3.18 6.54 21.93
N ARG A 14 2.20 6.18 21.09
CA ARG A 14 0.78 6.17 21.45
C ARG A 14 0.49 5.08 22.48
N THR A 15 1.06 3.90 22.31
CA THR A 15 0.94 2.81 23.30
C THR A 15 1.51 3.22 24.65
N ALA A 16 2.69 3.86 24.67
CA ALA A 16 3.32 4.38 25.88
C ALA A 16 2.45 5.46 26.54
N LEU A 17 1.93 6.42 25.75
CA LEU A 17 1.09 7.51 26.27
C LEU A 17 -0.20 7.01 26.92
N ARG A 18 -0.73 5.89 26.43
CA ARG A 18 -1.90 5.21 27.01
C ARG A 18 -1.59 4.42 28.28
N GLN A 19 -0.32 4.20 28.65
CA GLN A 19 0.00 3.44 29.86
C GLN A 19 -0.25 4.25 31.13
N ARG A 20 -0.68 3.54 32.19
CA ARG A 20 -0.86 4.16 33.51
C ARG A 20 0.47 4.68 34.05
N GLY A 21 0.47 5.90 34.56
CA GLY A 21 1.66 6.54 35.15
C GLY A 21 2.57 7.23 34.13
N VAL A 22 2.18 7.27 32.84
CA VAL A 22 2.88 8.06 31.83
C VAL A 22 2.21 9.42 31.72
N ASP A 23 2.92 10.46 32.13
CA ASP A 23 2.40 11.83 32.11
C ASP A 23 2.53 12.49 30.73
N SER A 24 3.58 12.13 29.96
CA SER A 24 3.83 12.68 28.63
C SER A 24 4.75 11.78 27.81
N VAL A 25 4.64 11.89 26.48
CA VAL A 25 5.53 11.21 25.54
C VAL A 25 6.06 12.21 24.53
N SER A 26 7.39 12.31 24.44
CA SER A 26 8.08 12.98 23.34
C SER A 26 8.60 11.94 22.35
N LEU A 27 8.36 12.17 21.06
CA LEU A 27 8.87 11.39 19.94
C LEU A 27 9.92 12.22 19.22
N VAL A 28 11.16 11.75 19.18
CA VAL A 28 12.30 12.46 18.57
C VAL A 28 12.80 11.69 17.36
N CYS A 29 12.92 12.36 16.21
CA CYS A 29 13.33 11.73 14.96
C CYS A 29 14.38 12.55 14.20
N VAL A 30 15.17 11.87 13.36
CA VAL A 30 16.23 12.52 12.56
C VAL A 30 15.68 13.21 11.32
N GLU A 31 14.54 12.72 10.84
CA GLU A 31 13.82 13.21 9.67
C GLU A 31 13.26 14.61 9.90
N ALA A 32 13.28 15.44 8.85
CA ALA A 32 12.41 16.61 8.77
C ALA A 32 10.96 16.16 8.59
N ARG A 33 10.00 17.07 8.85
CA ARG A 33 8.56 16.74 8.84
C ARG A 33 8.10 16.13 7.51
N GLU A 34 8.60 16.64 6.40
CA GLU A 34 8.26 16.23 5.03
C GLU A 34 8.95 14.93 4.61
N GLN A 35 9.93 14.49 5.39
CA GLN A 35 10.73 13.28 5.14
C GLN A 35 10.42 12.16 6.12
N MET A 36 9.46 12.36 7.03
CA MET A 36 9.07 11.34 7.99
C MET A 36 8.56 10.09 7.28
N LEU A 37 8.96 8.93 7.80
CA LEU A 37 8.59 7.63 7.28
C LEU A 37 7.20 7.19 7.76
N ALA A 38 6.67 7.83 8.80
CA ALA A 38 5.35 7.53 9.33
C ALA A 38 4.25 8.04 8.39
N ASP A 39 3.18 7.27 8.28
CA ASP A 39 1.98 7.66 7.55
C ASP A 39 1.35 8.90 8.19
N LYS A 40 0.78 9.77 7.36
CA LYS A 40 0.16 11.02 7.82
C LYS A 40 -0.91 10.77 8.89
N VAL A 41 -1.67 9.69 8.79
CA VAL A 41 -2.71 9.36 9.77
C VAL A 41 -2.11 9.04 11.15
N GLU A 42 -1.01 8.30 11.22
CA GLU A 42 -0.33 8.00 12.48
C GLU A 42 0.22 9.26 13.14
N ILE A 43 0.77 10.16 12.32
CA ILE A 43 1.25 11.46 12.76
C ILE A 43 0.12 12.29 13.36
N ASP A 44 -0.96 12.49 12.58
CA ASP A 44 -2.09 13.33 12.98
C ASP A 44 -2.75 12.78 14.26
N GLU A 45 -3.03 11.48 14.32
CA GLU A 45 -3.66 10.85 15.49
C GLU A 45 -2.74 10.82 16.72
N GLY A 46 -1.43 10.65 16.54
CA GLY A 46 -0.47 10.74 17.63
C GLY A 46 -0.42 12.15 18.23
N GLU A 47 -0.41 13.18 17.38
CA GLU A 47 -0.46 14.58 17.81
C GLU A 47 -1.79 14.92 18.51
N GLU A 48 -2.92 14.42 17.99
CA GLU A 48 -4.25 14.54 18.63
C GLU A 48 -4.26 13.97 20.06
N GLU A 49 -3.63 12.82 20.27
CA GLU A 49 -3.51 12.18 21.59
C GLU A 49 -2.53 12.90 22.53
N GLY A 50 -1.68 13.78 22.01
CA GLY A 50 -0.74 14.59 22.79
C GLY A 50 0.73 14.13 22.70
N VAL A 51 1.10 13.30 21.73
CA VAL A 51 2.51 12.98 21.46
C VAL A 51 3.24 14.24 20.99
N VAL A 52 4.29 14.63 21.72
CA VAL A 52 5.10 15.80 21.37
C VAL A 52 6.20 15.39 20.39
N ARG A 53 6.02 15.71 19.11
CA ARG A 53 7.02 15.41 18.08
C ARG A 53 8.13 16.47 18.03
N LEU A 54 9.38 16.00 17.99
CA LEU A 54 10.58 16.80 17.78
C LEU A 54 11.37 16.24 16.59
N VAL A 55 11.49 17.05 15.53
CA VAL A 55 12.07 16.64 14.24
C VAL A 55 13.48 17.17 14.04
N SER A 56 14.23 16.54 13.14
CA SER A 56 15.61 16.93 12.80
C SER A 56 16.57 16.93 14.00
N PHE A 57 16.42 15.97 14.90
CA PHE A 57 17.31 15.77 16.05
C PHE A 57 17.70 14.30 16.17
N GLY A 58 19.00 14.03 16.21
CA GLY A 58 19.52 12.68 16.38
C GLY A 58 20.07 12.44 17.79
N PRO A 59 20.04 11.18 18.26
CA PRO A 59 20.51 10.83 19.59
C PRO A 59 22.02 11.07 19.74
N GLN A 60 22.44 11.69 20.84
CA GLN A 60 23.86 11.91 21.15
C GLN A 60 24.28 11.17 22.43
N ARG A 61 23.57 11.37 23.55
CA ARG A 61 23.95 10.79 24.85
C ARG A 61 22.75 10.61 25.77
N ILE A 62 22.68 9.46 26.43
CA ILE A 62 21.77 9.20 27.55
C ILE A 62 22.50 9.56 28.85
N HIS A 63 21.86 10.34 29.71
CA HIS A 63 22.36 10.68 31.04
C HIS A 63 21.60 9.85 32.07
N ALA A 64 22.32 8.94 32.72
CA ALA A 64 21.79 8.11 33.79
C ALA A 64 22.05 8.78 35.14
N GLY A 65 21.02 8.80 35.97
CA GLY A 65 21.06 9.20 37.38
C GLY A 65 21.39 8.04 38.31
N LEU A 66 20.97 8.19 39.57
CA LEU A 66 21.20 7.20 40.61
C LEU A 66 20.55 5.86 40.26
N GLY A 67 21.29 4.76 40.44
CA GLY A 67 20.78 3.41 40.18
C GLY A 67 20.62 3.05 38.70
N GLY A 68 21.15 3.86 37.77
CA GLY A 68 21.09 3.59 36.34
C GLY A 68 19.78 4.01 35.66
N ILE A 69 18.90 4.73 36.38
CA ILE A 69 17.65 5.28 35.83
C ILE A 69 17.99 6.45 34.91
N VAL A 70 17.30 6.58 33.78
CA VAL A 70 17.53 7.72 32.88
C VAL A 70 17.03 9.01 33.54
N GLU A 71 17.77 10.10 33.42
CA GLU A 71 17.31 11.44 33.86
C GLU A 71 17.04 12.35 32.67
N SER A 72 17.85 12.22 31.61
CA SER A 72 17.70 13.00 30.39
C SER A 72 18.44 12.36 29.22
N MET A 73 18.15 12.87 28.02
CA MET A 73 18.84 12.51 26.79
C MET A 73 19.19 13.78 26.01
N THR A 74 20.44 13.86 25.57
CA THR A 74 20.92 14.92 24.68
C THR A 74 20.84 14.45 23.24
N PHE A 75 20.38 15.37 22.40
CA PHE A 75 20.25 15.26 20.97
C PHE A 75 21.05 16.36 20.29
N LYS A 76 21.40 16.15 19.03
CA LYS A 76 22.09 17.11 18.18
C LYS A 76 21.30 17.36 16.90
N LYS A 77 21.37 18.59 16.40
CA LYS A 77 20.62 19.00 15.21
C LYS A 77 21.09 18.20 13.99
N VAL A 78 20.14 17.72 13.19
CA VAL A 78 20.39 17.04 11.92
C VAL A 78 20.39 18.07 10.79
N ILE A 79 21.45 18.08 10.01
CA ILE A 79 21.62 18.92 8.81
C ILE A 79 21.04 18.21 7.58
N SER A 80 21.30 16.91 7.46
CA SER A 80 20.80 16.08 6.36
C SER A 80 20.64 14.65 6.83
N VAL A 81 19.59 13.96 6.39
CA VAL A 81 19.34 12.53 6.71
C VAL A 81 20.04 11.60 5.71
N PHE A 82 20.05 12.01 4.44
CA PHE A 82 20.58 11.21 3.33
C PHE A 82 21.83 11.88 2.75
N ASP A 83 22.71 11.07 2.15
CA ASP A 83 23.82 11.57 1.33
C ASP A 83 23.38 11.91 -0.11
N SER A 84 24.34 12.31 -0.95
CA SER A 84 24.10 12.66 -2.35
C SER A 84 23.64 11.48 -3.22
N GLU A 85 23.81 10.24 -2.75
CA GLU A 85 23.32 9.03 -3.44
C GLU A 85 21.95 8.58 -2.90
N GLY A 86 21.34 9.35 -1.98
CA GLY A 86 20.07 9.01 -1.34
C GLY A 86 20.18 7.90 -0.28
N LYS A 87 21.39 7.53 0.15
CA LYS A 87 21.58 6.54 1.21
C LYS A 87 21.46 7.20 2.57
N PHE A 88 20.87 6.48 3.53
CA PHE A 88 20.73 6.95 4.91
C PHE A 88 22.11 7.17 5.52
N ASN A 89 22.47 8.43 5.79
CA ASN A 89 23.77 8.83 6.30
C ASN A 89 23.65 10.22 6.98
N PRO A 90 23.08 10.26 8.20
CA PRO A 90 22.73 11.52 8.82
C PRO A 90 23.97 12.35 9.19
N ARG A 91 23.97 13.62 8.82
CA ARG A 91 24.99 14.62 9.20
C ARG A 91 24.42 15.57 10.24
N TYR A 92 25.27 15.97 11.18
CA TYR A 92 24.87 16.72 12.36
C TYR A 92 25.60 18.04 12.50
N ASP A 93 24.93 19.02 13.10
CA ASP A 93 25.56 20.21 13.65
C ASP A 93 25.89 19.92 15.12
N GLU A 94 27.18 19.79 15.44
CA GLU A 94 27.63 19.51 16.81
C GLU A 94 27.53 20.76 17.71
N SER A 95 27.31 21.95 17.16
CA SER A 95 27.14 23.19 17.94
C SER A 95 25.72 23.39 18.46
N GLU A 96 24.72 22.79 17.81
CA GLU A 96 23.32 22.87 18.21
C GLU A 96 22.87 21.56 18.86
N THR A 97 22.67 21.61 20.18
CA THR A 97 22.21 20.47 20.98
C THR A 97 20.94 20.81 21.77
N MET A 98 20.13 19.78 22.02
CA MET A 98 18.92 19.86 22.81
C MET A 98 18.94 18.74 23.85
N THR A 99 18.74 19.08 25.12
CA THR A 99 18.62 18.07 26.20
C THR A 99 17.21 18.06 26.73
N LEU A 100 16.61 16.86 26.74
CA LEU A 100 15.24 16.63 27.17
C LEU A 100 15.25 15.70 28.38
N LYS A 101 14.47 16.06 29.41
CA LYS A 101 14.27 15.18 30.57
C LYS A 101 13.44 13.97 30.17
N ALA A 102 13.83 12.80 30.66
CA ALA A 102 13.10 11.55 30.49
C ALA A 102 13.55 10.55 31.54
N ASP A 103 12.61 9.79 32.09
CA ASP A 103 12.88 8.63 32.96
C ASP A 103 13.10 7.33 32.16
N THR A 104 12.54 7.28 30.94
CA THR A 104 12.50 6.11 30.07
C THR A 104 12.76 6.53 28.62
N VAL A 105 13.68 5.83 27.95
CA VAL A 105 13.99 6.02 26.53
C VAL A 105 13.75 4.71 25.79
N ILE A 106 12.92 4.75 24.74
CA ILE A 106 12.61 3.61 23.88
C ILE A 106 13.13 3.92 22.48
N PHE A 107 14.00 3.06 21.95
CA PHE A 107 14.50 3.19 20.58
C PHE A 107 13.61 2.38 19.63
N SER A 108 13.06 3.06 18.63
CA SER A 108 12.25 2.51 17.54
C SER A 108 12.88 2.90 16.20
N VAL A 109 14.16 2.51 16.02
CA VAL A 109 15.05 2.99 14.93
C VAL A 109 15.27 1.96 13.82
N GLY A 110 14.49 0.88 13.79
CA GLY A 110 14.55 -0.16 12.77
C GLY A 110 14.74 -1.55 13.36
N GLN A 111 15.10 -2.49 12.48
CA GLN A 111 15.30 -3.89 12.81
C GLN A 111 16.61 -4.42 12.21
N ALA A 112 17.18 -5.42 12.87
CA ALA A 112 18.33 -6.16 12.38
C ALA A 112 17.97 -7.65 12.29
N TYR A 113 18.66 -8.38 11.42
CA TYR A 113 18.45 -9.81 11.24
C TYR A 113 19.34 -10.57 12.21
N ASP A 114 18.73 -11.46 12.99
CA ASP A 114 19.47 -12.46 13.74
C ASP A 114 19.66 -13.70 12.85
N LEU A 115 20.90 -13.93 12.43
CA LEU A 115 21.29 -15.05 11.58
C LEU A 115 22.10 -16.11 12.32
N ALA A 116 22.18 -16.04 13.67
CA ALA A 116 22.97 -16.96 14.48
C ALA A 116 22.61 -18.42 14.20
N PHE A 117 21.32 -18.72 14.03
CA PHE A 117 20.83 -20.07 13.73
C PHE A 117 21.39 -20.68 12.43
N ILE A 118 21.72 -19.85 11.42
CA ILE A 118 22.35 -20.30 10.17
C ILE A 118 23.84 -20.49 10.39
N GLU A 119 24.48 -19.56 11.08
CA GLU A 119 25.91 -19.60 11.36
C GLU A 119 26.27 -20.82 12.23
N GLU A 120 25.43 -21.12 13.22
CA GLU A 120 25.56 -22.30 14.08
C GLU A 120 25.25 -23.62 13.36
N SER A 121 24.50 -23.58 12.26
CA SER A 121 24.16 -24.78 11.49
C SER A 121 25.34 -25.34 10.67
N GLY A 122 26.41 -24.55 10.48
CA GLY A 122 27.53 -24.91 9.62
C GLY A 122 27.22 -24.83 8.12
N LEU A 123 26.06 -24.28 7.73
CA LEU A 123 25.68 -24.10 6.33
C LEU A 123 26.34 -22.84 5.75
N GLU A 124 27.02 -22.99 4.62
CA GLU A 124 27.59 -21.87 3.87
C GLU A 124 26.54 -21.27 2.92
N VAL A 125 25.90 -20.19 3.36
CA VAL A 125 24.90 -19.46 2.59
C VAL A 125 25.47 -18.11 2.14
N GLU A 126 25.37 -17.80 0.84
CA GLU A 126 25.80 -16.49 0.34
C GLU A 126 25.03 -15.35 1.01
N LYS A 127 25.75 -14.29 1.40
CA LYS A 127 25.18 -13.07 1.96
C LYS A 127 25.26 -11.91 0.95
N SER A 128 24.28 -11.02 0.98
CA SER A 128 24.29 -9.75 0.27
C SER A 128 25.31 -8.78 0.91
N PRO A 129 25.67 -7.67 0.24
CA PRO A 129 26.53 -6.63 0.83
C PRO A 129 26.00 -6.02 2.13
N ARG A 130 24.68 -6.14 2.39
CA ARG A 130 24.03 -5.68 3.63
C ARG A 130 23.99 -6.75 4.74
N GLY A 131 24.68 -7.89 4.55
CA GLY A 131 24.73 -8.98 5.52
C GLY A 131 23.49 -9.89 5.55
N MET A 132 22.47 -9.60 4.74
CA MET A 132 21.28 -10.47 4.59
C MET A 132 21.58 -11.72 3.77
N ILE A 133 20.77 -12.77 3.88
CA ILE A 133 20.85 -13.91 2.96
C ILE A 133 20.62 -13.43 1.53
N LYS A 134 21.51 -13.82 0.61
CA LYS A 134 21.38 -13.47 -0.79
C LYS A 134 20.32 -14.35 -1.44
N VAL A 135 19.36 -13.70 -2.09
CA VAL A 135 18.22 -14.34 -2.74
C VAL A 135 18.38 -14.26 -4.26
N ALA A 136 18.04 -15.35 -4.96
CA ALA A 136 18.07 -15.42 -6.41
C ALA A 136 16.97 -14.56 -7.07
N ALA A 137 16.99 -14.47 -8.40
CA ALA A 137 16.01 -13.68 -9.17
C ALA A 137 14.56 -14.15 -9.00
N ASP A 138 14.35 -15.40 -8.55
CA ASP A 138 13.02 -15.91 -8.21
C ASP A 138 12.48 -15.36 -6.87
N GLY A 139 13.29 -14.62 -6.11
CA GLY A 139 12.90 -14.01 -4.84
C GLY A 139 12.78 -14.97 -3.66
N LEU A 140 13.25 -16.22 -3.74
CA LEU A 140 13.19 -17.14 -2.60
C LEU A 140 14.36 -18.11 -2.49
N SER A 141 15.01 -18.45 -3.59
CA SER A 141 16.10 -19.43 -3.59
C SER A 141 17.39 -18.83 -3.06
N THR A 142 18.15 -19.62 -2.30
CA THR A 142 19.49 -19.27 -1.81
C THR A 142 20.58 -19.93 -2.66
N SER A 143 21.85 -19.79 -2.26
CA SER A 143 22.96 -20.55 -2.84
C SER A 143 22.88 -22.06 -2.59
N LEU A 144 22.05 -22.51 -1.64
CA LEU A 144 21.84 -23.91 -1.32
C LEU A 144 20.50 -24.40 -1.88
N THR A 145 20.53 -25.47 -2.68
CA THR A 145 19.37 -25.97 -3.45
C THR A 145 18.13 -26.28 -2.63
N LYS A 146 18.29 -26.68 -1.36
CA LYS A 146 17.18 -27.08 -0.47
C LYS A 146 16.85 -26.05 0.60
N LEU A 147 17.43 -24.86 0.51
CA LEU A 147 17.22 -23.77 1.46
C LEU A 147 16.56 -22.60 0.75
N PHE A 148 15.40 -22.19 1.29
CA PHE A 148 14.60 -21.09 0.79
C PHE A 148 14.40 -20.04 1.88
N VAL A 149 14.22 -18.79 1.49
CA VAL A 149 13.97 -17.66 2.39
C VAL A 149 12.72 -16.93 1.95
N ALA A 150 11.92 -16.48 2.92
CA ALA A 150 10.70 -15.70 2.71
C ALA A 150 10.59 -14.60 3.78
N GLY A 151 9.64 -13.69 3.60
CA GLY A 151 9.42 -12.57 4.51
C GLY A 151 10.56 -11.56 4.51
N ASP A 152 10.73 -10.88 5.64
CA ASP A 152 11.70 -9.81 5.78
C ASP A 152 13.15 -10.28 5.61
N LEU A 153 13.44 -11.55 5.91
CA LEU A 153 14.78 -12.12 5.64
C LEU A 153 15.10 -12.19 4.14
N ALA A 154 14.09 -12.25 3.27
CA ALA A 154 14.29 -12.26 1.81
C ALA A 154 14.27 -10.86 1.19
N TYR A 155 13.40 -9.97 1.69
CA TYR A 155 13.10 -8.70 1.00
C TYR A 155 13.36 -7.44 1.84
N GLY A 156 13.71 -7.60 3.11
CA GLY A 156 13.78 -6.53 4.10
C GLY A 156 12.42 -6.15 4.68
N PRO A 157 12.38 -5.13 5.58
CA PRO A 157 11.16 -4.65 6.24
C PRO A 157 10.13 -4.20 5.22
N LYS A 158 9.23 -5.10 4.84
CA LYS A 158 8.12 -4.84 3.92
C LYS A 158 6.79 -4.91 4.67
N LEU A 159 5.68 -4.80 3.93
CA LEU A 159 4.37 -4.99 4.54
C LEU A 159 4.16 -6.47 4.86
N ILE A 160 3.35 -6.75 5.89
CA ILE A 160 3.02 -8.13 6.30
C ILE A 160 2.47 -8.97 5.13
N ILE A 161 1.76 -8.35 4.19
CA ILE A 161 1.22 -9.03 3.01
C ILE A 161 2.33 -9.55 2.07
N ASP A 162 3.47 -8.85 1.97
CA ASP A 162 4.63 -9.31 1.21
C ASP A 162 5.25 -10.56 1.84
N ALA A 163 5.28 -10.61 3.18
CA ALA A 163 5.73 -11.79 3.91
C ALA A 163 4.79 -12.99 3.71
N VAL A 164 3.49 -12.77 3.75
CA VAL A 164 2.49 -13.82 3.45
C VAL A 164 2.63 -14.31 2.01
N ALA A 165 2.75 -13.41 1.04
CA ALA A 165 2.88 -13.77 -0.37
C ALA A 165 4.15 -14.58 -0.64
N SER A 166 5.29 -14.14 -0.11
CA SER A 166 6.56 -14.86 -0.25
C SER A 166 6.55 -16.21 0.48
N GLY A 167 5.92 -16.31 1.65
CA GLY A 167 5.74 -17.57 2.37
C GLY A 167 4.96 -18.60 1.54
N LYS A 168 3.85 -18.19 0.90
CA LYS A 168 3.11 -19.05 -0.03
C LYS A 168 3.96 -19.50 -1.22
N LYS A 169 4.77 -18.60 -1.77
CA LYS A 169 5.66 -18.90 -2.91
C LYS A 169 6.74 -19.92 -2.52
N ALA A 170 7.38 -19.74 -1.36
CA ALA A 170 8.37 -20.67 -0.84
C ALA A 170 7.75 -22.05 -0.55
N ALA A 171 6.55 -22.09 0.06
CA ALA A 171 5.85 -23.35 0.33
C ALA A 171 5.54 -24.15 -0.95
N ARG A 172 5.11 -23.47 -2.02
CA ARG A 172 4.88 -24.09 -3.33
C ARG A 172 6.17 -24.67 -3.90
N LYS A 173 7.28 -23.93 -3.85
CA LYS A 173 8.59 -24.40 -4.35
C LYS A 173 9.15 -25.58 -3.55
N ILE A 174 8.99 -25.56 -2.23
CA ILE A 174 9.35 -26.69 -1.36
C ILE A 174 8.51 -27.90 -1.72
N HIS A 175 7.20 -27.74 -1.94
CA HIS A 175 6.32 -28.82 -2.37
C HIS A 175 6.79 -29.44 -3.68
N GLU A 176 6.99 -28.63 -4.72
CA GLU A 176 7.48 -29.09 -6.04
C GLU A 176 8.81 -29.85 -5.92
N MET A 177 9.73 -29.36 -5.10
CA MET A 177 11.03 -30.00 -4.88
C MET A 177 10.92 -31.36 -4.18
N ILE A 178 9.98 -31.51 -3.22
CA ILE A 178 9.79 -32.74 -2.45
C ILE A 178 9.02 -33.79 -3.26
N THR A 179 7.98 -33.37 -3.99
CA THR A 179 7.09 -34.29 -4.72
C THR A 179 7.61 -34.61 -6.12
N GLY A 180 8.44 -33.74 -6.70
CA GLY A 180 8.81 -33.79 -8.12
C GLY A 180 7.68 -33.36 -9.05
N THR A 181 6.54 -32.92 -8.51
CA THR A 181 5.36 -32.47 -9.26
C THR A 181 5.39 -30.96 -9.35
N ALA A 182 5.41 -30.42 -10.57
CA ALA A 182 5.31 -28.99 -10.78
C ALA A 182 3.91 -28.50 -10.39
N LEU A 183 3.83 -27.36 -9.71
CA LEU A 183 2.56 -26.72 -9.40
C LEU A 183 2.30 -25.64 -10.44
N LYS A 184 1.19 -25.78 -11.15
CA LYS A 184 0.71 -24.75 -12.04
C LYS A 184 -0.32 -23.91 -11.32
N THR A 185 0.02 -22.64 -11.11
CA THR A 185 -0.94 -21.64 -10.61
C THR A 185 -1.58 -20.97 -11.81
N GLY A 186 -2.85 -21.27 -12.07
CA GLY A 186 -3.68 -20.57 -13.04
C GLY A 186 -4.50 -19.49 -12.35
N ILE A 187 -4.67 -18.34 -13.02
CA ILE A 187 -5.73 -17.41 -12.67
C ILE A 187 -6.83 -17.63 -13.71
N MET A 188 -7.96 -18.15 -13.27
CA MET A 188 -9.16 -18.17 -14.10
C MET A 188 -9.84 -16.82 -13.94
N GLU A 189 -9.80 -16.01 -15.00
CA GLU A 189 -10.52 -14.75 -15.09
C GLU A 189 -11.84 -14.99 -15.81
N ASN A 190 -12.94 -14.64 -15.14
CA ASN A 190 -14.27 -14.75 -15.68
C ASN A 190 -14.91 -13.36 -15.70
N HIS A 191 -15.43 -12.99 -16.87
CA HIS A 191 -16.30 -11.84 -17.00
C HIS A 191 -17.73 -12.32 -17.13
N LEU A 192 -18.55 -11.97 -16.14
CA LEU A 192 -19.95 -12.35 -16.08
C LEU A 192 -20.80 -11.15 -16.48
N GLU A 193 -21.40 -11.20 -17.67
CA GLU A 193 -22.36 -10.19 -18.11
C GLU A 193 -23.54 -10.10 -17.14
N LEU A 194 -23.86 -8.88 -16.70
CA LEU A 194 -24.98 -8.62 -15.82
C LEU A 194 -26.28 -8.62 -16.63
N ALA A 195 -27.32 -9.23 -16.06
CA ALA A 195 -28.66 -9.17 -16.64
C ALA A 195 -29.08 -7.70 -16.88
N ASP A 196 -29.56 -7.43 -18.10
CA ASP A 196 -30.04 -6.12 -18.55
C ASP A 196 -29.02 -4.97 -18.43
N ASN A 197 -27.73 -5.26 -18.28
CA ASN A 197 -26.67 -4.28 -18.02
C ASN A 197 -26.94 -3.40 -16.78
N VAL A 198 -27.73 -3.89 -15.83
CA VAL A 198 -28.11 -3.15 -14.62
C VAL A 198 -27.03 -3.34 -13.57
N VAL A 199 -26.42 -2.23 -13.16
CA VAL A 199 -25.58 -2.19 -11.96
C VAL A 199 -26.46 -1.75 -10.79
N PRO A 200 -26.67 -2.60 -9.78
CA PRO A 200 -27.39 -2.17 -8.58
C PRO A 200 -26.62 -1.03 -7.91
N GLN A 201 -27.23 0.14 -7.89
CA GLN A 201 -26.68 1.35 -7.29
C GLN A 201 -27.69 1.91 -6.31
N TYR A 202 -27.20 2.49 -5.21
CA TYR A 202 -28.05 3.21 -4.28
C TYR A 202 -28.59 4.48 -4.94
N GLU A 203 -29.78 4.93 -4.55
CA GLU A 203 -30.37 6.14 -5.14
C GLU A 203 -29.46 7.35 -4.91
N ARG A 204 -29.12 8.06 -5.99
CA ARG A 204 -28.26 9.27 -5.97
C ARG A 204 -26.91 9.03 -5.29
N TYR A 205 -26.35 7.82 -5.41
CA TYR A 205 -25.07 7.43 -4.82
C TYR A 205 -23.94 8.44 -5.13
N GLU A 206 -23.97 9.02 -6.32
CA GLU A 206 -23.02 10.04 -6.81
C GLU A 206 -23.06 11.34 -6.02
N LYS A 207 -24.18 11.63 -5.33
CA LYS A 207 -24.38 12.85 -4.52
C LYS A 207 -24.08 12.64 -3.04
N ILE A 208 -23.80 11.40 -2.62
CA ILE A 208 -23.56 11.12 -1.20
C ILE A 208 -22.11 11.47 -0.86
N PRO A 209 -21.82 12.45 0.02
CA PRO A 209 -20.44 12.84 0.35
C PRO A 209 -19.76 11.81 1.26
N ARG A 210 -18.50 11.48 0.97
CA ARG A 210 -17.70 10.55 1.78
C ARG A 210 -17.57 11.10 3.20
N ARG A 211 -17.84 10.27 4.19
CA ARG A 211 -17.61 10.58 5.60
C ARG A 211 -16.43 9.77 6.11
N THR A 212 -15.59 10.39 6.93
CA THR A 212 -14.57 9.68 7.69
C THR A 212 -15.22 8.83 8.76
N VAL A 213 -14.58 7.72 9.11
CA VAL A 213 -15.06 6.86 10.20
C VAL A 213 -15.03 7.66 11.50
N PRO A 214 -16.12 7.73 12.26
CA PRO A 214 -16.13 8.39 13.56
C PRO A 214 -15.08 7.77 14.48
N ALA A 215 -14.32 8.62 15.16
CA ALA A 215 -13.30 8.19 16.11
C ALA A 215 -13.70 8.53 17.56
N PHE A 216 -13.09 7.86 18.52
CA PHE A 216 -13.12 8.25 19.93
C PHE A 216 -12.41 9.58 20.15
N ASP A 217 -12.83 10.33 21.17
CA ASP A 217 -12.14 11.56 21.54
C ASP A 217 -10.70 11.22 21.97
N PRO A 218 -9.68 12.01 21.59
CA PRO A 218 -8.29 11.69 21.96
C PRO A 218 -8.08 11.52 23.47
N ALA A 219 -8.77 12.29 24.32
CA ALA A 219 -8.67 12.14 25.76
C ALA A 219 -9.23 10.78 26.25
N GLU A 220 -10.25 10.25 25.58
CA GLU A 220 -10.78 8.92 25.86
C GLU A 220 -9.83 7.81 25.40
N ARG A 221 -9.22 7.96 24.21
CA ARG A 221 -8.20 7.05 23.67
C ARG A 221 -7.02 6.90 24.63
N VAL A 222 -6.54 8.01 25.19
CA VAL A 222 -5.43 8.04 26.16
C VAL A 222 -5.83 7.42 27.50
N ARG A 223 -7.02 7.74 28.01
CA ARG A 223 -7.49 7.28 29.33
C ARG A 223 -7.76 5.77 29.38
N VAL A 224 -8.24 5.18 28.29
CA VAL A 224 -8.62 3.77 28.22
C VAL A 224 -7.73 3.06 27.21
N PRO A 225 -6.68 2.33 27.64
CA PRO A 225 -5.68 1.75 26.73
C PRO A 225 -6.27 0.82 25.67
N THR A 226 -7.36 0.13 26.01
CA THR A 226 -8.06 -0.81 25.12
C THR A 226 -9.12 -0.13 24.25
N SER A 227 -9.29 1.19 24.36
CA SER A 227 -10.22 1.90 23.49
C SER A 227 -9.70 1.83 22.06
N PRO A 228 -10.53 1.38 21.10
CA PRO A 228 -10.17 1.52 19.70
C PRO A 228 -10.11 3.01 19.36
N VAL A 229 -9.41 3.32 18.27
CA VAL A 229 -9.41 4.68 17.70
C VAL A 229 -10.74 4.95 17.01
N GLU A 230 -11.16 4.03 16.15
CA GLU A 230 -12.41 4.13 15.40
C GLU A 230 -13.59 3.55 16.19
N LYS A 231 -14.71 4.27 16.20
CA LYS A 231 -16.01 3.78 16.68
C LYS A 231 -16.70 2.88 15.65
N GLY A 232 -16.32 3.02 14.38
CA GLY A 232 -17.10 2.53 13.25
C GLY A 232 -18.27 3.45 12.93
N PHE A 233 -19.01 3.09 11.89
CA PHE A 233 -20.28 3.73 11.56
C PHE A 233 -21.44 3.07 12.32
N ASP A 234 -22.45 3.87 12.67
CA ASP A 234 -23.76 3.30 13.02
C ASP A 234 -24.42 2.64 11.81
N ALA A 235 -25.49 1.88 12.02
CA ALA A 235 -26.13 1.10 10.97
C ALA A 235 -26.62 1.97 9.79
N GLU A 236 -27.20 3.15 10.07
CA GLU A 236 -27.72 4.05 9.04
C GLU A 236 -26.58 4.63 8.19
N LEU A 237 -25.53 5.12 8.85
CA LEU A 237 -24.38 5.67 8.16
C LEU A 237 -23.59 4.58 7.43
N ALA A 238 -23.48 3.38 7.99
CA ALA A 238 -22.86 2.23 7.34
C ALA A 238 -23.59 1.86 6.05
N GLU A 239 -24.92 1.77 6.07
CA GLU A 239 -25.74 1.53 4.87
C GLU A 239 -25.53 2.63 3.84
N LYS A 240 -25.57 3.90 4.26
CA LYS A 240 -25.38 5.05 3.36
C LYS A 240 -23.97 5.14 2.78
N GLN A 241 -22.94 4.81 3.55
CA GLN A 241 -21.56 4.77 3.07
C GLN A 241 -21.32 3.52 2.20
N GLY A 242 -21.93 2.38 2.50
CA GLY A 242 -21.89 1.18 1.65
C GLY A 242 -22.61 1.38 0.31
N GLY A 243 -23.76 2.08 0.33
CA GLY A 243 -24.55 2.41 -0.85
C GLY A 243 -23.84 3.32 -1.85
N ARG A 244 -22.75 4.00 -1.45
CA ARG A 244 -21.91 4.82 -2.35
C ARG A 244 -21.00 3.99 -3.25
N CYS A 245 -20.98 2.67 -3.09
CA CYS A 245 -20.06 1.77 -3.79
C CYS A 245 -20.17 1.95 -5.31
N LEU A 246 -19.04 2.26 -5.97
CA LEU A 246 -18.99 2.39 -7.43
C LEU A 246 -19.00 1.05 -8.16
N ASN A 247 -19.12 -0.08 -7.44
CA ASN A 247 -19.05 -1.43 -7.99
C ASN A 247 -17.80 -1.62 -8.88
N CYS A 248 -16.60 -1.36 -8.34
CA CYS A 248 -15.34 -1.41 -9.13
C CYS A 248 -15.05 -2.77 -9.79
N ALA A 249 -15.65 -3.85 -9.28
CA ALA A 249 -15.60 -5.17 -9.89
C ALA A 249 -16.46 -5.30 -11.15
N VAL A 250 -17.36 -4.35 -11.43
CA VAL A 250 -18.22 -4.33 -12.62
C VAL A 250 -17.70 -3.27 -13.59
N ASN A 251 -17.38 -3.68 -14.81
CA ASN A 251 -16.79 -2.80 -15.81
C ASN A 251 -17.60 -2.81 -17.11
N THR A 252 -17.53 -1.68 -17.82
CA THR A 252 -18.04 -1.55 -19.19
C THR A 252 -17.09 -2.27 -20.15
N ILE A 253 -17.54 -3.32 -20.82
CA ILE A 253 -16.77 -4.03 -21.84
C ILE A 253 -17.28 -3.61 -23.22
N PHE A 254 -16.36 -3.26 -24.11
CA PHE A 254 -16.65 -2.69 -25.42
C PHE A 254 -16.29 -3.68 -26.53
N ASN A 255 -17.25 -3.96 -27.40
CA ASN A 255 -17.05 -4.76 -28.61
C ASN A 255 -17.05 -3.84 -29.84
N GLY A 256 -15.85 -3.59 -30.38
CA GLY A 256 -15.67 -2.74 -31.56
C GLY A 256 -16.31 -3.29 -32.83
N ASP A 257 -16.44 -4.61 -32.99
CA ASP A 257 -17.05 -5.24 -34.16
C ASP A 257 -18.55 -5.00 -34.26
N ARG A 258 -19.21 -4.81 -33.11
CA ARG A 258 -20.65 -4.52 -33.06
C ARG A 258 -20.97 -3.03 -33.15
N CYS A 259 -19.98 -2.16 -32.91
CA CYS A 259 -20.22 -0.73 -32.78
C CYS A 259 -20.57 -0.09 -34.13
N ILE A 260 -21.71 0.61 -34.19
CA ILE A 260 -22.18 1.35 -35.38
C ILE A 260 -21.84 2.85 -35.35
N LEU A 261 -20.96 3.28 -34.43
CA LEU A 261 -20.47 4.66 -34.30
C LEU A 261 -21.56 5.73 -34.14
N CYS A 262 -22.72 5.37 -33.58
CA CYS A 262 -23.83 6.32 -33.39
C CYS A 262 -23.57 7.41 -32.33
N GLY A 263 -22.49 7.29 -31.52
CA GLY A 263 -22.14 8.26 -30.47
C GLY A 263 -23.04 8.24 -29.23
N GLY A 264 -24.11 7.43 -29.19
CA GLY A 264 -25.08 7.43 -28.11
C GLY A 264 -24.51 7.12 -26.71
N CYS A 265 -23.42 6.35 -26.64
CA CYS A 265 -22.73 6.08 -25.37
C CYS A 265 -22.00 7.29 -24.79
N ALA A 266 -21.42 8.14 -25.65
CA ALA A 266 -20.77 9.38 -25.23
C ALA A 266 -21.81 10.44 -24.83
N ASP A 267 -22.91 10.53 -25.58
CA ASP A 267 -24.02 11.44 -25.33
C ASP A 267 -24.72 11.17 -23.97
N VAL A 268 -25.00 9.90 -23.66
CA VAL A 268 -25.69 9.54 -22.42
C VAL A 268 -24.79 9.57 -21.17
N CYS A 269 -23.47 9.76 -21.33
CA CYS A 269 -22.52 9.66 -20.23
C CYS A 269 -22.61 10.89 -19.32
N PRO A 270 -23.04 10.76 -18.04
CA PRO A 270 -23.20 11.91 -17.15
C PRO A 270 -21.86 12.55 -16.76
N GLU A 271 -20.78 11.77 -16.79
CA GLU A 271 -19.43 12.23 -16.41
C GLU A 271 -18.60 12.63 -17.63
N HIS A 272 -19.16 12.58 -18.84
CA HIS A 272 -18.45 12.86 -20.10
C HIS A 272 -17.10 12.10 -20.21
N CYS A 273 -17.06 10.86 -19.71
CA CYS A 273 -15.84 10.05 -19.68
C CYS A 273 -15.62 9.21 -20.96
N LEU A 274 -16.57 9.22 -21.89
CA LEU A 274 -16.48 8.49 -23.17
C LEU A 274 -16.32 9.46 -24.33
N ARG A 275 -15.39 9.16 -25.25
CA ARG A 275 -15.19 9.91 -26.49
C ARG A 275 -15.01 8.96 -27.67
N LEU A 276 -15.76 9.18 -28.73
CA LEU A 276 -15.47 8.55 -30.02
C LEU A 276 -14.51 9.46 -30.78
N VAL A 277 -13.37 8.93 -31.19
CA VAL A 277 -12.32 9.69 -31.86
C VAL A 277 -11.84 8.96 -33.10
N SER A 278 -11.37 9.72 -34.09
CA SER A 278 -10.55 9.17 -35.17
C SER A 278 -9.21 8.71 -34.60
N LEU A 279 -8.68 7.60 -35.10
CA LEU A 279 -7.37 7.08 -34.71
C LEU A 279 -6.24 8.08 -34.98
N GLU A 280 -6.41 8.93 -35.99
CA GLU A 280 -5.48 10.02 -36.34
C GLU A 280 -5.30 11.07 -35.21
N HIS A 281 -6.27 11.14 -34.30
CA HIS A 281 -6.23 12.07 -33.16
C HIS A 281 -5.72 11.43 -31.87
N ILE A 282 -5.31 10.15 -31.91
CA ILE A 282 -4.81 9.43 -30.75
C ILE A 282 -3.28 9.42 -30.82
N ARG A 283 -2.64 9.81 -29.71
CA ARG A 283 -1.20 9.65 -29.51
C ARG A 283 -0.98 8.69 -28.36
N GLY A 284 0.00 7.79 -28.51
CA GLY A 284 0.30 6.78 -27.49
C GLY A 284 1.73 6.29 -27.60
N ASP A 285 2.03 5.24 -26.84
CA ASP A 285 3.33 4.56 -26.79
C ASP A 285 3.32 3.27 -27.63
N SER A 286 4.35 2.44 -27.45
CA SER A 286 4.47 1.14 -28.14
C SER A 286 3.34 0.15 -27.83
N ASN A 287 2.54 0.38 -26.78
CA ASN A 287 1.36 -0.45 -26.52
C ASN A 287 0.22 -0.09 -27.48
N LEU A 288 0.05 1.20 -27.81
CA LEU A 288 -0.93 1.63 -28.80
C LEU A 288 -0.58 1.08 -30.19
N GLU A 289 0.70 1.12 -30.57
CA GLU A 289 1.19 0.56 -31.84
C GLU A 289 0.86 -0.94 -31.96
N LYS A 290 1.08 -1.71 -30.88
CA LYS A 290 0.72 -3.14 -30.84
C LYS A 290 -0.78 -3.36 -30.96
N LEU A 291 -1.60 -2.53 -30.31
CA LEU A 291 -3.06 -2.62 -30.41
C LEU A 291 -3.53 -2.36 -31.85
N TYR A 292 -2.91 -1.41 -32.54
CA TYR A 292 -3.20 -1.15 -33.95
C TYR A 292 -2.83 -2.33 -34.84
N GLU A 293 -1.63 -2.90 -34.65
CA GLU A 293 -1.20 -4.09 -35.39
C GLU A 293 -2.15 -5.27 -35.15
N MET A 294 -2.52 -5.53 -33.90
CA MET A 294 -3.43 -6.63 -33.55
C MET A 294 -4.83 -6.46 -34.14
N ARG A 295 -5.34 -5.23 -34.22
CA ARG A 295 -6.72 -4.95 -34.65
C ARG A 295 -6.85 -4.71 -36.15
N TYR A 296 -5.90 -4.00 -36.73
CA TYR A 296 -5.95 -3.49 -38.10
C TYR A 296 -4.84 -4.06 -39.01
N GLY A 297 -3.87 -4.80 -38.47
CA GLY A 297 -2.75 -5.36 -39.24
C GLY A 297 -1.75 -4.31 -39.71
N THR A 298 -1.75 -3.13 -39.09
CA THR A 298 -0.80 -2.04 -39.36
C THR A 298 -0.59 -1.20 -38.11
N ALA A 299 0.63 -0.72 -37.90
CA ALA A 299 0.97 0.22 -36.83
C ALA A 299 0.51 1.67 -37.10
N ASP A 300 0.09 1.99 -38.34
CA ASP A 300 -0.47 3.31 -38.71
C ASP A 300 -1.86 3.12 -39.36
N PRO A 301 -2.93 3.07 -38.54
CA PRO A 301 -4.27 2.88 -39.06
C PRO A 301 -4.81 4.20 -39.63
N GLN A 302 -4.51 4.45 -40.91
CA GLN A 302 -5.17 5.49 -41.68
C GLN A 302 -6.62 5.08 -41.92
N GLY A 303 -7.56 5.79 -41.29
CA GLY A 303 -8.97 5.43 -41.30
C GLY A 303 -9.32 4.41 -40.21
N GLY A 304 -10.15 4.84 -39.27
CA GLY A 304 -10.63 4.02 -38.17
C GLY A 304 -11.14 4.88 -37.04
N SER A 305 -11.70 4.25 -36.02
CA SER A 305 -12.17 4.96 -34.83
C SER A 305 -11.86 4.16 -33.57
N ALA A 306 -11.74 4.87 -32.45
CA ALA A 306 -11.69 4.28 -31.14
C ALA A 306 -12.70 4.94 -30.23
N ILE A 307 -13.11 4.18 -29.21
CA ILE A 307 -13.76 4.73 -28.03
C ILE A 307 -12.71 4.87 -26.93
N ILE A 308 -12.49 6.10 -26.47
CA ILE A 308 -11.62 6.38 -25.32
C ILE A 308 -12.52 6.49 -24.09
N LYS A 309 -12.14 5.77 -23.05
CA LYS A 309 -12.77 5.82 -21.73
C LYS A 309 -11.78 6.37 -20.71
N ASP A 310 -12.20 7.42 -20.01
CA ASP A 310 -11.53 7.92 -18.81
C ASP A 310 -12.00 7.10 -17.60
N GLU A 311 -11.13 6.22 -17.10
CA GLU A 311 -11.42 5.34 -15.97
C GLU A 311 -11.53 6.07 -14.64
N ASP A 312 -10.82 7.20 -14.48
CA ASP A 312 -10.83 8.00 -13.26
C ASP A 312 -12.16 8.74 -13.07
N ARG A 313 -12.85 9.03 -14.19
CA ARG A 313 -14.16 9.68 -14.19
C ARG A 313 -15.33 8.72 -14.29
N CYS A 314 -15.13 7.48 -14.74
CA CYS A 314 -16.24 6.55 -14.95
C CYS A 314 -16.84 6.05 -13.63
N ILE A 315 -18.07 6.46 -13.34
CA ILE A 315 -18.84 6.00 -12.17
C ILE A 315 -19.58 4.66 -12.36
N ARG A 316 -19.32 3.95 -13.47
CA ARG A 316 -19.86 2.60 -13.76
C ARG A 316 -21.39 2.49 -13.66
N CYS A 317 -22.10 3.53 -14.12
CA CYS A 317 -23.56 3.60 -14.06
C CYS A 317 -24.29 2.71 -15.09
N GLY A 318 -23.59 2.16 -16.08
CA GLY A 318 -24.17 1.29 -17.12
C GLY A 318 -25.07 1.97 -18.15
N LEU A 319 -25.26 3.29 -18.08
CA LEU A 319 -26.11 4.03 -19.03
C LEU A 319 -25.65 3.88 -20.49
N CYS A 320 -24.33 3.84 -20.74
CA CYS A 320 -23.78 3.62 -22.06
C CYS A 320 -24.11 2.24 -22.63
N ALA A 321 -24.07 1.19 -21.80
CA ALA A 321 -24.47 -0.17 -22.16
C ALA A 321 -25.97 -0.23 -22.49
N LYS A 322 -26.81 0.35 -21.63
CA LYS A 322 -28.26 0.40 -21.82
C LYS A 322 -28.69 1.22 -23.04
N ARG A 323 -27.95 2.28 -23.38
CA ARG A 323 -28.22 3.13 -24.54
C ARG A 323 -27.77 2.50 -25.86
N CYS A 324 -26.86 1.53 -25.83
CA CYS A 324 -26.27 0.96 -27.03
C CYS A 324 -27.33 0.18 -27.84
N PRO A 325 -27.65 0.58 -29.09
CA PRO A 325 -28.72 -0.08 -29.86
C PRO A 325 -28.35 -1.46 -30.39
N VAL A 326 -27.06 -1.83 -30.33
CA VAL A 326 -26.48 -3.02 -30.96
C VAL A 326 -25.77 -3.93 -29.96
N ASN A 327 -25.90 -3.64 -28.66
CA ASN A 327 -25.22 -4.33 -27.55
C ASN A 327 -23.69 -4.46 -27.80
N ALA A 328 -23.08 -3.38 -28.29
CA ALA A 328 -21.63 -3.25 -28.41
C ALA A 328 -20.96 -2.88 -27.07
N ILE A 329 -21.75 -2.61 -26.03
CA ILE A 329 -21.26 -2.28 -24.69
C ILE A 329 -22.07 -3.11 -23.69
N THR A 330 -21.37 -3.85 -22.84
CA THR A 330 -21.94 -4.70 -21.79
C THR A 330 -21.40 -4.28 -20.43
N MET A 331 -22.16 -4.53 -19.37
CA MET A 331 -21.68 -4.42 -17.99
C MET A 331 -21.31 -5.80 -17.48
N GLU A 332 -20.03 -6.03 -17.20
CA GLU A 332 -19.54 -7.36 -16.83
C GLU A 332 -18.84 -7.30 -15.48
N ARG A 333 -19.17 -8.26 -14.60
CA ARG A 333 -18.48 -8.44 -13.33
C ARG A 333 -17.24 -9.28 -13.54
N PHE A 334 -16.09 -8.72 -13.20
CA PHE A 334 -14.83 -9.43 -13.12
C PHE A 334 -14.80 -10.30 -11.86
N VAL A 335 -14.49 -11.57 -12.06
CA VAL A 335 -14.25 -12.55 -11.01
C VAL A 335 -12.96 -13.27 -11.36
N PHE A 336 -12.05 -13.40 -10.39
CA PHE A 336 -10.86 -14.22 -10.56
C PHE A 336 -10.87 -15.34 -9.52
N LYS A 337 -10.37 -16.50 -9.93
CA LYS A 337 -10.12 -17.64 -9.05
C LYS A 337 -8.70 -18.13 -9.30
N GLU A 338 -7.91 -18.21 -8.24
CA GLU A 338 -6.61 -18.88 -8.30
C GLU A 338 -6.85 -20.38 -8.19
N GLU A 339 -6.42 -21.13 -9.19
CA GLU A 339 -6.43 -22.60 -9.19
C GLU A 339 -4.99 -23.11 -9.14
N VAL A 340 -4.77 -24.13 -8.32
CA VAL A 340 -3.47 -24.78 -8.18
C VAL A 340 -3.63 -26.21 -8.61
N GLU A 341 -3.00 -26.55 -9.73
CA GLU A 341 -3.01 -27.90 -10.30
C GLU A 341 -1.62 -28.52 -10.17
N CYS A 342 -1.59 -29.83 -9.93
CA CYS A 342 -0.38 -30.65 -9.94
C CYS A 342 -0.20 -31.22 -11.37
N GLU A 343 0.96 -30.99 -11.99
CA GLU A 343 1.31 -31.59 -13.29
C GLU A 343 1.97 -32.97 -13.16
#